data_AF-N6XWZ9-F1
#
_entry.id   AF-N6XWZ9-F1
#
_cell.length_a   1.000
_cell.length_b   1.000
_cell.length_c   1.000
_cell.angle_alpha   90.00
_cell.angle_beta   90.00
_cell.angle_gamma   90.00
#
_symmetry.space_group_name_H-M   'P 1'
#
loop_
_entity.id
_entity.type
_entity.pdbx_description
1 polymer ?
#
loop_
_entity_poly.entity_id
_entity_poly.type
_entity_poly.pdbx_seq_one_letter_code
_entity_poly.pdbx_strand_id
1 'polypeptide(L)'
;SLAEAADLRSFARLRLDRLRKRARRGAQAAASLEPARLHALRIDFKLLRYGVEFFAPLFGTKGIARYLDGLVRAQTALGFLQDVDSALQRLAEWSRTQPEVAPAAAFVLGWHAPRYARLRR
;
A
#
# COMPACT_ATOMS: atom_id res chain seq x y z
N SER A 1 19.68 3.15 -32.60
CA SER A 1 20.20 1.84 -33.03
C SER A 1 19.11 0.76 -32.89
N LEU A 2 19.05 -0.25 -33.77
CA LEU A 2 18.15 -1.42 -33.63
C LEU A 2 18.36 -2.19 -32.31
N ALA A 3 19.50 -1.97 -31.64
CA ALA A 3 19.79 -2.48 -30.30
C ALA A 3 19.22 -1.61 -29.14
N GLU A 4 18.84 -0.36 -29.40
CA GLU A 4 18.22 0.55 -28.41
C GLU A 4 16.69 0.40 -28.36
N ALA A 5 16.08 -0.11 -29.43
CA ALA A 5 14.73 -0.67 -29.41
C ALA A 5 14.72 -2.09 -28.80
N ALA A 6 15.51 -2.30 -27.74
CA ALA A 6 15.40 -3.46 -26.88
C ALA A 6 13.92 -3.65 -26.54
N ASP A 7 13.33 -4.79 -26.94
CA ASP A 7 11.89 -5.04 -26.96
C ASP A 7 11.19 -4.42 -25.73
N LEU A 8 10.38 -3.38 -25.97
CA LEU A 8 9.70 -2.62 -24.93
C LEU A 8 8.82 -3.53 -24.06
N ARG A 9 8.27 -4.63 -24.62
CA ARG A 9 7.51 -5.62 -23.85
C ARG A 9 8.43 -6.42 -22.93
N SER A 10 9.60 -6.83 -23.41
CA SER A 10 10.63 -7.48 -22.59
C SER A 10 11.13 -6.57 -21.47
N PHE A 11 11.40 -5.28 -21.76
CA PHE A 11 11.75 -4.30 -20.74
C PHE A 11 10.65 -4.16 -19.68
N ALA A 12 9.40 -3.97 -20.11
CA ALA A 12 8.26 -3.83 -19.22
C ALA A 12 8.05 -5.09 -18.36
N ARG A 13 8.18 -6.29 -18.93
CA ARG A 13 8.14 -7.58 -18.20
C ARG A 13 9.21 -7.63 -17.12
N LEU A 14 10.47 -7.35 -17.46
CA LEU A 14 11.58 -7.35 -16.50
C LEU A 14 11.36 -6.33 -15.38
N ARG A 15 10.82 -5.15 -15.70
CA ARG A 15 10.54 -4.11 -14.70
C ARG A 15 9.40 -4.51 -13.76
N LEU A 16 8.30 -5.02 -14.31
CA LEU A 16 7.15 -5.50 -13.53
C LEU A 16 7.52 -6.70 -12.64
N ASP A 17 8.34 -7.62 -13.14
CA ASP A 17 8.83 -8.76 -12.34
C ASP A 17 9.69 -8.30 -11.16
N ARG A 18 10.56 -7.30 -11.36
CA ARG A 18 11.34 -6.71 -10.27
C ARG A 18 10.43 -6.06 -9.21
N LEU A 19 9.43 -5.29 -9.63
CA LEU A 19 8.46 -4.67 -8.72
C LEU A 19 7.64 -5.71 -7.97
N ARG A 20 7.18 -6.76 -8.65
CA ARG A 20 6.46 -7.90 -8.05
C ARG A 20 7.32 -8.64 -7.02
N LYS A 21 8.58 -8.95 -7.35
CA LYS A 21 9.52 -9.60 -6.42
C LYS A 21 9.81 -8.72 -5.20
N ARG A 22 9.94 -7.41 -5.40
CA ARG A 22 10.09 -6.43 -4.31
C ARG A 22 8.85 -6.41 -3.41
N ALA A 23 7.65 -6.25 -3.96
CA ALA A 23 6.40 -6.28 -3.20
C ALA A 23 6.20 -7.60 -2.43
N ARG A 24 6.59 -8.75 -3.01
CA ARG A 24 6.55 -10.05 -2.31
C ARG A 24 7.51 -10.11 -1.12
N ARG A 25 8.75 -9.66 -1.29
CA ARG A 25 9.72 -9.58 -0.18
C ARG A 25 9.26 -8.60 0.90
N GLY A 26 8.69 -7.47 0.49
CA GLY A 26 8.07 -6.52 1.40
C GLY A 26 6.93 -7.16 2.20
N ALA A 27 6.07 -7.95 1.55
CA ALA A 27 4.97 -8.65 2.22
C ALA A 27 5.48 -9.66 3.25
N GLN A 28 6.53 -10.41 2.92
CA GLN A 28 7.18 -11.32 3.87
C GLN A 28 7.81 -10.55 5.05
N ALA A 29 8.49 -9.44 4.79
CA ALA A 29 9.07 -8.61 5.84
C ALA A 29 7.98 -8.00 6.75
N ALA A 30 6.82 -7.64 6.18
CA ALA A 30 5.68 -7.08 6.89
C ALA A 30 4.81 -8.12 7.61
N ALA A 31 5.22 -9.40 7.64
CA ALA A 31 4.50 -10.46 8.35
C ALA A 31 4.35 -10.18 9.86
N SER A 32 5.26 -9.41 10.45
CA SER A 32 5.16 -8.97 11.85
C SER A 32 4.15 -7.84 12.08
N LEU A 33 3.53 -7.31 11.01
CA LEU A 33 2.52 -6.24 11.07
C LEU A 33 3.00 -4.97 11.79
N GLU A 34 4.32 -4.73 11.75
CA GLU A 34 4.92 -3.51 12.28
C GLU A 34 4.59 -2.31 11.39
N PRO A 35 4.13 -1.17 11.95
CA PRO A 35 3.68 -0.01 11.17
C PRO A 35 4.69 0.45 10.11
N ALA A 36 5.97 0.52 10.46
CA ALA A 36 7.02 0.92 9.53
C ALA A 36 7.17 -0.05 8.34
N ARG A 37 7.00 -1.36 8.57
CA ARG A 37 7.10 -2.38 7.52
C ARG A 37 5.84 -2.40 6.64
N LEU A 38 4.66 -2.21 7.25
CA LEU A 38 3.40 -2.05 6.52
C LEU A 38 3.41 -0.80 5.63
N HIS A 39 3.98 0.31 6.12
CA HIS A 39 4.17 1.52 5.34
C HIS A 39 5.11 1.30 4.14
N ALA A 40 6.26 0.67 4.36
CA ALA A 40 7.18 0.30 3.27
C ALA A 40 6.50 -0.61 2.23
N LEU A 41 5.72 -1.60 2.68
CA LEU A 41 4.95 -2.47 1.81
C LEU A 41 3.93 -1.69 0.96
N ARG A 42 3.24 -0.70 1.54
CA ARG A 42 2.30 0.16 0.81
C ARG A 42 2.98 0.92 -0.31
N ILE A 43 4.20 1.42 -0.09
CA ILE A 43 5.01 2.07 -1.14
C ILE A 43 5.32 1.08 -2.27
N ASP A 44 5.76 -0.13 -1.93
CA ASP A 44 6.08 -1.17 -2.91
C ASP A 44 4.87 -1.56 -3.76
N PHE A 45 3.69 -1.71 -3.14
CA PHE A 45 2.44 -1.96 -3.85
C PHE A 45 2.01 -0.79 -4.74
N LYS A 46 2.28 0.46 -4.31
CA LYS A 46 2.00 1.66 -5.11
C LYS A 46 2.87 1.71 -6.35
N LEU A 47 4.17 1.44 -6.21
CA LEU A 47 5.08 1.36 -7.35
C LEU A 47 4.69 0.24 -8.31
N LEU A 48 4.29 -0.92 -7.79
CA LEU A 48 3.81 -2.03 -8.61
C LEU A 48 2.53 -1.67 -9.37
N ARG A 49 1.53 -1.07 -8.70
CA ARG A 49 0.29 -0.62 -9.35
C ARG A 49 0.58 0.38 -10.47
N TYR A 50 1.40 1.40 -10.18
CA TYR A 50 1.78 2.40 -11.18
C TYR A 50 2.53 1.79 -12.36
N GLY A 51 3.43 0.84 -12.10
CA GLY A 51 4.10 0.12 -13.18
C GLY A 51 3.11 -0.65 -14.06
N VAL A 52 2.13 -1.33 -13.47
CA VAL A 52 1.11 -2.07 -14.20
C VAL A 52 0.22 -1.15 -15.02
N GLU A 53 -0.26 -0.05 -14.43
CA GLU A 53 -1.07 0.96 -15.12
C GLU A 53 -0.31 1.58 -16.30
N PHE A 54 0.96 1.94 -16.08
CA PHE A 54 1.81 2.56 -17.08
C PHE A 54 2.08 1.63 -18.27
N PHE A 55 2.40 0.35 -18.01
CA PHE A 55 2.68 -0.62 -19.06
C PHE A 55 1.43 -1.34 -19.59
N ALA A 56 0.24 -1.04 -19.08
CA ALA A 56 -0.99 -1.72 -19.46
C ALA A 56 -1.26 -1.75 -20.98
N PRO A 57 -1.03 -0.65 -21.72
CA PRO A 57 -1.23 -0.64 -23.18
C PRO A 57 -0.37 -1.66 -23.95
N LEU A 58 0.72 -2.18 -23.34
CA LEU A 58 1.62 -3.14 -23.99
C LEU A 58 1.18 -4.60 -23.91
N PHE A 59 0.26 -4.95 -23.00
CA PHE A 59 -0.05 -6.34 -22.64
C PHE A 59 -1.54 -6.74 -22.77
N GLY A 60 -2.40 -5.87 -23.27
CA GLY A 60 -3.84 -6.14 -23.42
C GLY A 60 -4.60 -6.11 -22.09
N THR A 61 -5.90 -5.83 -22.13
CA THR A 61 -6.63 -5.31 -20.96
C THR A 61 -7.22 -6.36 -20.01
N LYS A 62 -7.61 -7.54 -20.49
CA LYS A 62 -8.39 -8.52 -19.70
C LYS A 62 -7.65 -9.07 -18.46
N GLY A 63 -6.36 -9.40 -18.59
CA GLY A 63 -5.57 -9.92 -17.47
C GLY A 63 -5.16 -8.85 -16.44
N ILE A 64 -5.03 -7.61 -16.91
CA ILE A 64 -4.51 -6.48 -16.14
C ILE A 64 -5.55 -5.95 -15.15
N ALA A 65 -6.82 -5.86 -15.58
CA ALA A 65 -7.89 -5.34 -14.73
C ALA A 65 -8.02 -6.12 -13.41
N ARG A 66 -8.06 -7.46 -13.48
CA ARG A 66 -8.13 -8.33 -12.28
C ARG A 66 -6.89 -8.21 -11.40
N TYR A 67 -5.72 -8.02 -11.99
CA TYR A 67 -4.49 -7.84 -11.23
C TYR A 67 -4.46 -6.49 -10.49
N LEU A 68 -4.84 -5.41 -11.18
CA LEU A 68 -4.97 -4.07 -10.59
C LEU A 68 -5.98 -4.04 -9.46
N ASP A 69 -7.14 -4.67 -9.64
CA ASP A 69 -8.18 -4.76 -8.62
C ASP A 69 -7.67 -5.45 -7.33
N GLY A 70 -6.88 -6.52 -7.46
CA GLY A 70 -6.18 -7.14 -6.34
C GLY A 70 -5.20 -6.20 -5.63
N LEU A 71 -4.42 -5.41 -6.39
CA LEU A 71 -3.49 -4.42 -5.82
C LEU A 71 -4.25 -3.30 -5.10
N VAL A 72 -5.34 -2.80 -5.68
CA VAL A 72 -6.17 -1.74 -5.08
C VAL A 72 -6.75 -2.21 -3.75
N ARG A 73 -7.27 -3.44 -3.66
CA ARG A 73 -7.75 -3.99 -2.39
C ARG A 73 -6.65 -4.05 -1.33
N ALA A 74 -5.48 -4.58 -1.69
CA ALA A 74 -4.35 -4.65 -0.77
C ALA A 74 -3.90 -3.26 -0.30
N GLN A 75 -3.80 -2.29 -1.22
CA GLN A 75 -3.44 -0.91 -0.89
C GLN A 75 -4.49 -0.21 -0.02
N THR A 76 -5.77 -0.52 -0.21
CA THR A 76 -6.86 0.02 0.60
C THR A 76 -6.77 -0.48 2.04
N ALA A 77 -6.48 -1.77 2.23
CA ALA A 77 -6.26 -2.34 3.56
C ALA A 77 -5.01 -1.74 4.24
N LEU A 78 -3.88 -1.69 3.54
CA LEU A 78 -2.64 -1.10 4.06
C LEU A 78 -2.78 0.41 4.32
N GLY A 79 -3.55 1.11 3.49
CA GLY A 79 -3.86 2.52 3.67
C GLY A 79 -4.62 2.77 4.95
N PHE A 80 -5.70 2.01 5.17
CA PHE A 80 -6.48 2.11 6.38
C PHE A 80 -5.63 1.89 7.64
N LEU A 81 -4.74 0.89 7.65
CA LEU A 81 -3.83 0.64 8.78
C LEU A 81 -2.91 1.86 9.04
N GLN A 82 -2.26 2.36 7.99
CA GLN A 82 -1.37 3.52 8.10
C GLN A 82 -2.12 4.78 8.55
N ASP A 83 -3.34 5.00 8.05
CA ASP A 83 -4.15 6.17 8.38
C ASP A 83 -4.51 6.17 9.87
N VAL A 84 -4.90 5.01 10.41
CA VAL A 84 -5.17 4.84 11.85
C VAL A 84 -3.90 4.98 12.68
N ASP A 85 -2.76 4.40 12.27
CA ASP A 85 -1.48 4.57 12.96
C ASP A 85 -1.06 6.05 13.03
N SER A 86 -1.24 6.78 11.92
CA SER A 86 -0.93 8.21 11.85
C SER A 86 -1.93 9.05 12.67
N ALA A 87 -3.20 8.66 12.70
CA ALA A 87 -4.22 9.31 13.51
C ALA A 87 -3.94 9.11 15.00
N LEU A 88 -3.56 7.90 15.43
CA LEU A 88 -3.17 7.62 16.81
C LEU A 88 -2.06 8.56 17.29
N GLN A 89 -1.00 8.73 16.49
CA GLN A 89 0.11 9.62 16.83
C GLN A 89 -0.33 11.09 16.93
N ARG A 90 -1.05 11.62 15.93
CA ARG A 90 -1.49 13.04 15.95
C ARG A 90 -2.50 13.33 17.03
N LEU A 91 -3.49 12.45 17.22
CA LEU A 91 -4.53 12.64 18.22
C LEU A 91 -3.97 12.56 19.63
N ALA A 92 -2.97 11.70 19.89
CA ALA A 92 -2.26 11.67 21.15
C ALA A 92 -1.48 12.98 21.41
N GLU A 93 -0.83 13.53 20.38
CA GLU A 93 -0.15 14.82 20.48
C GLU A 93 -1.12 15.97 20.78
N TRP A 94 -2.23 16.06 20.04
CA TRP A 94 -3.26 17.08 20.25
C TRP A 94 -3.91 16.95 21.62
N SER A 95 -4.20 15.74 22.08
CA SER A 95 -4.81 15.54 23.41
C SER A 95 -3.91 16.02 24.55
N ARG A 96 -2.58 16.10 24.35
CA ARG A 96 -1.65 16.67 25.34
C ARG A 96 -1.64 18.19 25.36
N THR A 97 -1.85 18.83 24.22
CA THR A 97 -1.81 20.31 24.10
C THR A 97 -3.20 20.95 24.21
N GLN A 98 -4.25 20.19 23.92
CA GLN A 98 -5.66 20.58 23.89
C GLN A 98 -6.50 19.47 24.56
N PRO A 99 -6.58 19.44 25.90
CA PRO A 99 -7.28 18.39 26.64
C PRO A 99 -8.76 18.21 26.24
N GLU A 100 -9.41 19.27 25.76
CA GLU A 100 -10.79 19.26 25.26
C GLU A 100 -10.98 18.39 24.01
N VAL A 101 -9.92 18.10 23.26
CA VAL A 101 -9.95 17.21 22.08
C VAL A 101 -9.96 15.73 22.48
N ALA A 102 -9.53 15.40 23.69
CA ALA A 102 -9.34 14.01 24.11
C ALA A 102 -10.60 13.12 23.99
N PRO A 103 -11.82 13.58 24.35
CA PRO A 103 -13.03 12.78 24.15
C PRO A 103 -13.34 12.52 22.68
N ALA A 104 -13.19 13.53 21.82
CA ALA A 104 -13.41 13.39 20.38
C ALA A 104 -12.36 12.47 19.73
N ALA A 105 -11.10 12.59 20.14
CA ALA A 105 -10.01 11.70 19.73
C ALA A 105 -10.32 10.24 20.09
N ALA A 106 -10.72 9.99 21.34
CA ALA A 106 -11.08 8.65 21.81
C ALA A 106 -12.26 8.07 21.02
N PHE A 107 -13.28 8.87 20.73
CA PHE A 107 -14.42 8.45 19.91
C PHE A 107 -14.01 8.03 18.49
N VAL A 108 -13.22 8.85 17.79
CA VAL A 108 -12.76 8.56 16.42
C VAL A 108 -11.90 7.28 16.39
N LEU A 109 -10.96 7.14 17.32
CA LEU A 109 -10.12 5.95 17.41
C LEU A 109 -10.94 4.70 17.75
N GLY A 110 -11.87 4.81 18.69
CA GLY A 110 -12.79 3.74 19.06
C GLY A 110 -13.66 3.26 17.89
N TRP A 111 -14.16 4.18 17.08
CA TRP A 111 -14.92 3.87 15.86
C TRP A 111 -14.13 3.02 14.86
N HIS A 112 -12.84 3.30 14.68
CA HIS A 112 -11.99 2.58 13.73
C HIS A 112 -11.34 1.30 14.29
N ALA A 113 -11.29 1.14 15.62
CA ALA A 113 -10.62 0.04 16.30
C ALA A 113 -11.05 -1.37 15.83
N PRO A 114 -12.36 -1.69 15.63
CA PRO A 114 -12.76 -3.03 15.21
C PRO A 114 -12.24 -3.42 13.82
N ARG A 115 -12.18 -2.47 12.89
CA ARG A 115 -11.65 -2.70 11.54
C ARG A 115 -10.13 -2.82 11.57
N TYR A 116 -9.46 -1.96 12.35
CA TYR A 116 -8.01 -2.00 12.52
C TYR A 116 -7.57 -3.35 13.11
N ALA A 117 -8.22 -3.79 14.18
CA ALA A 117 -7.96 -5.08 14.81
C ALA A 117 -8.27 -6.30 13.93
N ARG A 118 -9.10 -6.17 12.89
CA ARG A 118 -9.36 -7.25 11.92
C ARG A 118 -8.25 -7.34 10.87
N LEU A 119 -7.73 -6.20 10.45
CA LEU A 119 -6.67 -6.11 9.45
C LEU A 119 -5.26 -6.37 10.01
N ARG A 120 -5.10 -6.36 11.33
CA ARG A 120 -3.86 -6.75 12.03
C ARG A 120 -3.85 -8.20 12.55
N ARG A 121 -4.68 -9.09 11.99
CA ARG A 121 -4.66 -10.53 12.30
C ARG A 121 -4.00 -11.31 11.19
#